data_AF-A0A971P4F3-F1
#
_entry.id   AF-A0A971P4F3-F1
#
_cell.length_a   1.000
_cell.length_b   1.000
_cell.length_c   1.000
_cell.angle_alpha   90.00
_cell.angle_beta   90.00
_cell.angle_gamma   90.00
#
_symmetry.space_group_name_H-M   'P 1'
#
loop_
_entity.id
_entity.type
_entity.pdbx_description
1 polymer ?
#
loop_
_entity_poly.entity_id
_entity_poly.type
_entity_poly.pdbx_seq_one_letter_code
_entity_poly.pdbx_strand_id
1 'polypeptide(L)'
;MSPIRHFSTQGFFRLGLYGVFALLLSAAAYAGPVDWRGPGGSRIRAVYQVEQEPQEPELQPFSASTNSVSANTIDSPPMDGFVPWIALVATNRRLSEDDWTAVVEPFVRGNYPAGIDPKHDFMIGLYDTGASTHVIGHQNAVTAGLFNSTYLTTNTSVVSGVTGSVEAYVSMPLALYMAGLDALDPNSPGDPEAVLTTTAGMKGQSNVSVLVGDYPGSYPDLYTAIGSPMSAYYTAHIENSTPVTVLRNGETYTAPRITFYDKDDSSTPSYPNKVPLELRPLGAVNVQYTPTIDLMNFDYNPSTPSVIMGNSSQSLFFVHSVDLREGEKTAIDKDRFMLDTGAQVTTIGSRVAARLGLDPAHKEFEVEIIGVTGEPLMAPGFYIDAITIPAIGQWLEYTNVPVILLDISSPEGGKLDGIIGMNLFVEHNLVLRGGGFFLDDDPVLEFERISSSDPLTGDIAPSGGDGWVDYQDFSVFSTAWLTTTGDAHWNPGADFIPNGAIGLPDLQTLADNWLAGATP
;
A
#
# COMPACT_ATOMS: atom_id res chain seq x y z
N MET A 1 30.71 67.79 58.37
CA MET A 1 29.49 67.00 58.63
C MET A 1 29.86 65.53 58.50
N SER A 2 29.65 64.80 59.58
CA SER A 2 30.06 63.42 59.91
C SER A 2 28.75 62.66 60.25
N PRO A 3 28.70 61.34 60.52
CA PRO A 3 29.22 60.19 59.77
C PRO A 3 28.20 58.98 59.78
N ILE A 4 28.30 57.95 58.91
CA ILE A 4 28.83 56.57 59.14
C ILE A 4 27.92 55.53 59.88
N ARG A 5 27.71 54.38 59.16
CA ARG A 5 27.63 52.92 59.52
C ARG A 5 26.47 52.24 60.29
N HIS A 6 26.03 51.12 59.67
CA HIS A 6 25.76 49.73 60.10
C HIS A 6 25.41 49.37 61.57
N PHE A 7 24.37 48.52 61.76
CA PHE A 7 24.37 47.05 62.01
C PHE A 7 22.90 46.57 62.24
N SER A 8 22.41 45.51 61.57
CA SER A 8 22.02 44.15 62.07
C SER A 8 21.14 44.12 63.35
N THR A 9 20.13 43.27 63.59
CA THR A 9 19.84 41.87 63.21
C THR A 9 18.43 41.49 63.70
N GLN A 10 17.78 40.53 63.01
CA GLN A 10 16.80 39.53 63.49
C GLN A 10 15.41 39.93 64.01
N GLY A 11 14.39 39.17 63.54
CA GLY A 11 13.08 39.08 64.19
C GLY A 11 11.97 38.43 63.35
N PHE A 12 11.90 37.09 63.38
CA PHE A 12 10.82 36.20 62.91
C PHE A 12 9.36 36.66 63.17
N PHE A 13 8.43 36.44 62.21
CA PHE A 13 7.27 35.49 62.26
C PHE A 13 6.12 35.88 61.27
N ARG A 14 5.74 34.90 60.42
CA ARG A 14 4.46 34.60 59.72
C ARG A 14 3.40 35.71 59.49
N LEU A 15 2.89 35.84 58.25
CA LEU A 15 1.67 35.17 57.72
C LEU A 15 1.22 35.79 56.38
N GLY A 16 0.85 34.95 55.41
CA GLY A 16 -0.38 35.16 54.62
C GLY A 16 -0.30 35.66 53.16
N LEU A 17 -0.57 34.71 52.26
CA LEU A 17 -1.61 34.77 51.20
C LEU A 17 -1.28 35.24 49.75
N TYR A 18 -1.52 34.25 48.86
CA TYR A 18 -1.99 34.25 47.46
C TYR A 18 -1.14 34.82 46.31
N GLY A 19 -0.76 33.89 45.42
CA GLY A 19 -0.34 34.12 44.04
C GLY A 19 -0.13 32.79 43.31
N VAL A 20 -1.21 32.03 43.09
CA VAL A 20 -1.20 30.85 42.21
C VAL A 20 -1.22 31.36 40.77
N PHE A 21 -0.13 31.15 40.04
CA PHE A 21 -0.12 31.20 38.58
C PHE A 21 -0.62 29.83 38.08
N ALA A 22 -1.82 29.80 37.53
CA ALA A 22 -2.28 28.70 36.70
C ALA A 22 -1.60 28.85 35.32
N LEU A 23 -0.62 27.99 35.04
CA LEU A 23 -0.17 27.74 33.68
C LEU A 23 -1.16 26.75 33.07
N LEU A 24 -2.10 27.25 32.28
CA LEU A 24 -2.85 26.44 31.32
C LEU A 24 -1.85 26.01 30.24
N LEU A 25 -1.32 24.79 30.33
CA LEU A 25 -0.80 24.10 29.16
C LEU A 25 -2.01 23.65 28.34
N SER A 26 -2.35 24.41 27.30
CA SER A 26 -3.04 23.84 26.16
C SER A 26 -2.02 23.01 25.39
N ALA A 27 -2.06 21.68 25.56
CA ALA A 27 -1.34 20.75 24.70
C ALA A 27 -1.99 20.79 23.31
N ALA A 28 -1.19 20.98 22.27
CA ALA A 28 -1.66 20.93 20.90
C ALA A 28 -1.62 19.46 20.44
N ALA A 29 -2.72 18.96 19.89
CA ALA A 29 -2.76 17.67 19.20
C ALA A 29 -1.63 17.63 18.15
N TYR A 30 -0.76 16.63 18.23
CA TYR A 30 0.35 16.47 17.31
C TYR A 30 -0.16 15.78 16.04
N ALA A 31 -0.20 16.51 14.93
CA ALA A 31 -0.50 15.95 13.62
C ALA A 31 0.81 15.54 12.93
N GLY A 32 0.95 14.25 12.61
CA GLY A 32 2.04 13.76 11.78
C GLY A 32 1.64 13.85 10.30
N PRO A 33 2.30 14.66 9.45
CA PRO A 33 2.07 14.61 8.01
C PRO A 33 2.53 13.24 7.47
N VAL A 34 1.72 12.63 6.60
CA VAL A 34 2.01 11.35 5.94
C VAL A 34 1.67 11.42 4.45
N ASP A 35 2.10 10.42 3.68
CA ASP A 35 1.77 10.24 2.27
C ASP A 35 1.35 8.79 2.02
N TRP A 36 0.25 8.38 2.62
CA TRP A 36 -0.25 7.02 2.43
C TRP A 36 -1.31 6.96 1.32
N ARG A 37 -1.55 5.78 0.77
CA ARG A 37 -2.54 5.48 -0.24
C ARG A 37 -3.78 4.92 0.44
N GLY A 38 -4.91 5.59 0.25
CA GLY A 38 -6.22 5.13 0.69
C GLY A 38 -6.96 4.43 -0.44
N PRO A 39 -8.11 3.81 -0.14
CA PRO A 39 -8.96 3.18 -1.14
C PRO A 39 -9.31 4.05 -2.34
N GLY A 40 -9.58 3.42 -3.48
CA GLY A 40 -10.10 4.11 -4.67
C GLY A 40 -9.23 5.26 -5.16
N GLY A 41 -7.90 5.09 -5.09
CA GLY A 41 -6.92 6.08 -5.54
C GLY A 41 -6.82 7.35 -4.68
N SER A 42 -7.25 7.29 -3.41
CA SER A 42 -7.12 8.43 -2.48
C SER A 42 -5.76 8.45 -1.77
N ARG A 43 -5.43 9.57 -1.11
CA ARG A 43 -4.20 9.77 -0.35
C ARG A 43 -4.51 10.16 1.09
N ILE A 44 -3.95 9.46 2.06
CA ILE A 44 -3.95 9.93 3.45
C ILE A 44 -2.78 10.88 3.65
N ARG A 45 -3.10 12.10 4.06
CA ARG A 45 -2.16 13.22 4.16
C ARG A 45 -1.66 13.48 5.59
N ALA A 46 -2.44 13.10 6.57
CA ALA A 46 -2.10 13.30 7.98
C ALA A 46 -2.88 12.31 8.86
N VAL A 47 -2.25 11.92 9.96
CA VAL A 47 -2.90 11.19 11.05
C VAL A 47 -2.92 12.07 12.29
N TYR A 48 -4.09 12.16 12.90
CA TYR A 48 -4.36 12.93 14.10
C TYR A 48 -4.70 11.95 15.21
N GLN A 49 -3.80 11.83 16.19
CA GLN A 49 -4.07 11.07 17.40
C GLN A 49 -5.04 11.87 18.28
N VAL A 50 -6.12 11.25 18.74
CA VAL A 50 -7.03 11.90 19.67
C VAL A 50 -6.41 11.82 21.06
N GLU A 51 -6.19 12.96 21.71
CA GLU A 51 -5.69 13.01 23.08
C GLU A 51 -6.71 12.32 23.99
N GLN A 52 -6.40 11.09 24.42
CA GLN A 52 -7.18 10.43 25.44
C GLN A 52 -6.97 11.20 26.75
N GLU A 53 -8.06 11.68 27.35
CA GLU A 53 -8.03 12.21 28.72
C GLU A 53 -7.35 11.14 29.59
N PRO A 54 -6.34 11.49 30.43
CA PRO A 54 -5.61 10.49 31.18
C PRO A 54 -6.61 9.69 32.01
N GLN A 55 -6.90 8.46 31.59
CA GLN A 55 -7.70 7.57 32.41
C GLN A 55 -6.89 7.34 33.68
N GLU A 56 -7.50 7.62 34.84
CA GLU A 56 -6.94 7.15 36.12
C GLU A 56 -6.62 5.67 35.93
N PRO A 57 -5.44 5.20 36.34
CA PRO A 57 -5.07 3.81 36.16
C PRO A 57 -6.07 2.96 36.93
N GLU A 58 -7.07 2.45 36.24
CA GLU A 58 -7.95 1.43 36.75
C GLU A 58 -7.03 0.23 36.98
N LEU A 59 -6.79 -0.09 38.25
CA LEU A 59 -6.04 -1.28 38.65
C LEU A 59 -6.84 -2.51 38.18
N GLN A 60 -6.72 -2.84 36.91
CA GLN A 60 -7.19 -4.11 36.40
C GLN A 60 -6.34 -5.19 37.07
N PRO A 61 -6.96 -6.16 37.77
CA PRO A 61 -6.22 -7.30 38.25
C PRO A 61 -5.56 -7.96 37.05
N PHE A 62 -4.23 -8.12 37.11
CA PHE A 62 -3.45 -8.94 36.18
C PHE A 62 -4.09 -10.33 36.16
N SER A 63 -5.00 -10.53 35.21
CA SER A 63 -5.49 -11.82 34.83
C SER A 63 -4.32 -12.43 34.07
N ALA A 64 -3.72 -13.49 34.60
CA ALA A 64 -2.72 -14.24 33.87
C ALA A 64 -3.34 -14.68 32.53
N SER A 65 -2.96 -14.00 31.45
CA SER A 65 -3.25 -14.41 30.09
C SER A 65 -2.54 -15.74 29.88
N THR A 66 -3.27 -16.83 30.03
CA THR A 66 -2.90 -18.12 29.43
C THR A 66 -3.67 -18.26 28.14
N ASN A 67 -3.43 -17.36 27.19
CA ASN A 67 -3.63 -17.67 25.78
C ASN A 67 -2.22 -17.76 25.20
N SER A 68 -1.79 -18.97 24.89
CA SER A 68 -0.70 -19.16 23.94
C SER A 68 -1.11 -18.43 22.67
N VAL A 69 -0.53 -17.25 22.41
CA VAL A 69 -0.55 -16.65 21.07
C VAL A 69 -0.05 -17.77 20.15
N SER A 70 -0.92 -18.19 19.22
CA SER A 70 -0.47 -19.16 18.22
C SER A 70 0.70 -18.50 17.49
N ALA A 71 1.74 -19.24 17.10
CA ALA A 71 2.97 -18.69 16.50
C ALA A 71 2.76 -17.87 15.20
N ASN A 72 1.49 -17.67 14.81
CA ASN A 72 0.98 -17.27 13.53
C ASN A 72 0.05 -16.05 13.58
N THR A 73 -0.25 -15.52 14.77
CA THR A 73 -1.01 -14.28 14.94
C THR A 73 -0.06 -13.08 14.84
N ILE A 74 -0.43 -12.07 14.05
CA ILE A 74 0.27 -10.79 13.99
C ILE A 74 -0.43 -9.81 14.93
N ASP A 75 0.30 -9.34 15.94
CA ASP A 75 -0.22 -8.35 16.86
C ASP A 75 0.18 -6.94 16.41
N SER A 76 -0.79 -6.02 16.38
CA SER A 76 -0.59 -4.62 16.01
C SER A 76 0.06 -4.43 14.63
N PRO A 77 -0.57 -4.90 13.54
CA PRO A 77 -0.08 -4.56 12.19
C PRO A 77 0.00 -3.04 12.03
N PRO A 78 0.92 -2.52 11.21
CA PRO A 78 1.13 -1.09 11.10
C PRO A 78 -0.13 -0.39 10.57
N MET A 79 -0.20 0.93 10.75
CA MET A 79 -1.29 1.70 10.17
C MET A 79 -1.17 1.79 8.65
N ASP A 80 0.05 1.85 8.13
CA ASP A 80 0.37 1.83 6.71
C ASP A 80 1.02 0.54 6.26
N GLY A 81 0.50 0.00 5.16
CA GLY A 81 1.12 -1.09 4.42
C GLY A 81 2.15 -0.62 3.40
N PHE A 82 2.74 -1.59 2.72
CA PHE A 82 3.59 -1.32 1.57
C PHE A 82 2.78 -0.76 0.38
N VAL A 83 3.46 -0.06 -0.54
CA VAL A 83 2.89 0.38 -1.82
C VAL A 83 3.48 -0.44 -2.96
N PRO A 84 2.66 -1.12 -3.78
CA PRO A 84 3.17 -1.96 -4.87
C PRO A 84 3.45 -1.12 -6.13
N TRP A 85 4.53 -0.34 -6.10
CA TRP A 85 4.96 0.44 -7.25
C TRP A 85 5.46 -0.44 -8.40
N ILE A 86 5.11 -0.05 -9.62
CA ILE A 86 5.50 -0.72 -10.86
C ILE A 86 5.93 0.28 -11.94
N ALA A 87 6.86 -0.15 -12.78
CA ALA A 87 7.28 0.57 -13.98
C ALA A 87 6.38 0.21 -15.16
N LEU A 88 6.03 1.20 -16.00
CA LEU A 88 5.04 1.06 -17.06
C LEU A 88 5.51 1.69 -18.37
N VAL A 89 5.16 1.04 -19.49
CA VAL A 89 5.29 1.60 -20.84
C VAL A 89 4.04 1.36 -21.66
N ALA A 90 3.75 2.27 -22.59
CA ALA A 90 2.64 2.14 -23.53
C ALA A 90 3.14 2.01 -24.97
N THR A 91 2.42 1.27 -25.80
CA THR A 91 2.69 1.17 -27.24
C THR A 91 1.40 1.30 -28.05
N ASN A 92 1.53 1.49 -29.35
CA ASN A 92 0.40 1.55 -30.28
C ASN A 92 -0.16 0.17 -30.69
N ARG A 93 0.23 -0.91 -30.01
CA ARG A 93 -0.26 -2.25 -30.32
C ARG A 93 -1.75 -2.35 -29.98
N ARG A 94 -2.56 -2.68 -30.98
CA ARG A 94 -4.00 -2.88 -30.87
C ARG A 94 -4.49 -3.80 -31.97
N LEU A 95 -5.74 -4.27 -31.87
CA LEU A 95 -6.40 -5.04 -32.91
C LEU A 95 -7.12 -4.11 -33.91
N SER A 96 -7.89 -4.71 -34.82
CA SER A 96 -8.81 -3.96 -35.68
C SER A 96 -9.97 -3.37 -34.88
N GLU A 97 -10.63 -2.37 -35.44
CA GLU A 97 -11.69 -1.59 -34.76
C GLU A 97 -12.95 -2.41 -34.43
N ASP A 98 -13.11 -3.58 -35.05
CA ASP A 98 -14.19 -4.53 -34.80
C ASP A 98 -13.87 -5.56 -33.71
N ASP A 99 -12.67 -5.51 -33.10
CA ASP A 99 -12.29 -6.35 -31.96
C ASP A 99 -12.02 -5.51 -30.72
N TRP A 100 -12.79 -5.78 -29.66
CA TRP A 100 -12.78 -4.98 -28.43
C TRP A 100 -12.18 -5.73 -27.24
N THR A 101 -11.79 -6.99 -27.45
CA THR A 101 -11.24 -7.85 -26.39
C THR A 101 -9.76 -7.55 -26.20
N ALA A 102 -9.35 -7.45 -24.93
CA ALA A 102 -7.94 -7.32 -24.59
C ALA A 102 -7.17 -8.58 -24.98
N VAL A 103 -5.91 -8.40 -25.37
CA VAL A 103 -5.00 -9.50 -25.70
C VAL A 103 -3.90 -9.55 -24.66
N VAL A 104 -3.71 -10.70 -24.03
CA VAL A 104 -2.58 -10.96 -23.13
C VAL A 104 -1.29 -10.96 -23.94
N GLU A 105 -0.32 -10.13 -23.55
CA GLU A 105 0.95 -9.97 -24.25
C GLU A 105 2.11 -10.36 -23.31
N PRO A 106 2.79 -11.51 -23.56
CA PRO A 106 3.83 -12.01 -22.66
C PRO A 106 5.15 -11.23 -22.72
N PHE A 107 5.24 -10.23 -23.59
CA PHE A 107 6.37 -9.30 -23.77
C PHE A 107 5.92 -8.06 -24.55
N VAL A 108 6.72 -6.98 -24.50
CA VAL A 108 6.43 -5.72 -25.21
C VAL A 108 6.34 -5.91 -26.73
N ARG A 109 5.24 -5.42 -27.33
CA ARG A 109 4.99 -5.42 -28.78
C ARG A 109 4.46 -4.07 -29.25
N GLY A 110 4.52 -3.84 -30.57
CA GLY A 110 4.13 -2.57 -31.18
C GLY A 110 5.24 -1.53 -31.14
N ASN A 111 4.89 -0.31 -31.54
CA ASN A 111 5.80 0.84 -31.51
C ASN A 111 5.40 1.77 -30.36
N TYR A 112 6.40 2.33 -29.67
CA TYR A 112 6.17 3.41 -28.71
C TYR A 112 5.55 4.64 -29.41
N PRO A 113 4.77 5.45 -28.68
CA PRO A 113 4.27 6.72 -29.20
C PRO A 113 5.39 7.61 -29.75
N ALA A 114 5.05 8.44 -30.74
CA ALA A 114 6.05 9.22 -31.46
C ALA A 114 6.81 10.18 -30.52
N GLY A 115 8.14 10.10 -30.52
CA GLY A 115 9.00 10.95 -29.69
C GLY A 115 9.28 10.42 -28.29
N ILE A 116 8.72 9.26 -27.93
CA ILE A 116 8.92 8.61 -26.63
C ILE A 116 10.13 7.66 -26.68
N ASP A 117 11.07 7.84 -25.76
CA ASP A 117 12.14 6.90 -25.48
C ASP A 117 11.80 6.10 -24.22
N PRO A 118 11.41 4.81 -24.31
CA PRO A 118 10.99 4.03 -23.15
C PRO A 118 12.07 3.93 -22.05
N LYS A 119 13.35 4.16 -22.38
CA LYS A 119 14.42 4.18 -21.37
C LYS A 119 14.24 5.33 -20.37
N HIS A 120 13.79 6.48 -20.85
CA HIS A 120 13.69 7.73 -20.09
C HIS A 120 12.26 8.26 -19.95
N ASP A 121 11.30 7.73 -20.71
CA ASP A 121 9.90 8.18 -20.76
C ASP A 121 8.94 7.05 -20.35
N PHE A 122 9.35 6.25 -19.36
CA PHE A 122 8.48 5.29 -18.68
C PHE A 122 7.72 5.97 -17.54
N MET A 123 6.59 5.38 -17.14
CA MET A 123 5.78 5.84 -16.02
C MET A 123 6.05 4.96 -14.79
N ILE A 124 5.86 5.53 -13.60
CA ILE A 124 5.72 4.76 -12.35
C ILE A 124 4.27 4.86 -11.91
N GLY A 125 3.67 3.73 -11.55
CA GLY A 125 2.28 3.63 -11.14
C GLY A 125 2.06 2.54 -10.09
N LEU A 126 0.80 2.38 -9.68
CA LEU A 126 0.38 1.39 -8.69
C LEU A 126 -0.09 0.10 -9.38
N TYR A 127 0.28 -1.06 -8.84
CA TYR A 127 -0.46 -2.29 -9.09
C TYR A 127 -1.67 -2.33 -8.15
N ASP A 128 -2.88 -2.18 -8.69
CA ASP A 128 -4.08 -1.86 -7.91
C ASP A 128 -5.22 -2.85 -8.24
N THR A 129 -5.46 -3.82 -7.37
CA THR A 129 -6.57 -4.77 -7.54
C THR A 129 -7.95 -4.20 -7.21
N GLY A 130 -8.02 -3.02 -6.58
CA GLY A 130 -9.26 -2.29 -6.28
C GLY A 130 -9.74 -1.40 -7.43
N ALA A 131 -8.85 -1.05 -8.37
CA ALA A 131 -9.21 -0.29 -9.57
C ALA A 131 -9.84 -1.20 -10.64
N SER A 132 -11.09 -0.92 -11.03
CA SER A 132 -11.83 -1.72 -12.02
C SER A 132 -11.35 -1.56 -13.45
N THR A 133 -10.51 -0.56 -13.71
CA THR A 133 -9.90 -0.25 -15.00
C THR A 133 -8.50 0.31 -14.79
N HIS A 134 -7.75 0.49 -15.89
CA HIS A 134 -6.49 1.21 -15.84
C HIS A 134 -6.73 2.72 -15.89
N VAL A 135 -6.04 3.44 -15.01
CA VAL A 135 -6.03 4.90 -14.97
C VAL A 135 -4.60 5.37 -15.19
N ILE A 136 -4.40 6.36 -16.03
CA ILE A 136 -3.12 7.03 -16.25
C ILE A 136 -3.30 8.50 -15.89
N GLY A 137 -2.57 8.97 -14.88
CA GLY A 137 -2.53 10.37 -14.49
C GLY A 137 -2.06 11.28 -15.62
N HIS A 138 -2.40 12.56 -15.57
CA HIS A 138 -2.04 13.53 -16.60
C HIS A 138 -0.53 13.56 -16.85
N GLN A 139 0.29 13.70 -15.81
CA GLN A 139 1.74 13.80 -15.96
C GLN A 139 2.32 12.55 -16.62
N ASN A 140 1.86 11.36 -16.19
CA ASN A 140 2.29 10.09 -16.77
C ASN A 140 1.79 9.91 -18.21
N ALA A 141 0.59 10.40 -18.54
CA ALA A 141 0.07 10.38 -19.90
C ALA A 141 0.82 11.34 -20.84
N VAL A 142 1.30 12.48 -20.34
CA VAL A 142 2.24 13.35 -21.07
C VAL A 142 3.55 12.61 -21.33
N THR A 143 4.15 12.01 -20.30
CA THR A 143 5.39 11.21 -20.41
C THR A 143 5.24 10.08 -21.42
N ALA A 144 4.12 9.38 -21.42
CA ALA A 144 3.83 8.30 -22.37
C ALA A 144 3.39 8.78 -23.76
N GLY A 145 3.29 10.09 -24.02
CA GLY A 145 2.92 10.63 -25.33
C GLY A 145 1.47 10.37 -25.74
N LEU A 146 0.57 10.22 -24.78
CA LEU A 146 -0.84 9.85 -25.02
C LEU A 146 -1.72 11.04 -25.42
N PHE A 147 -1.34 12.28 -25.14
CA PHE A 147 -2.12 13.48 -25.50
C PHE A 147 -2.06 13.85 -26.99
N ASN A 148 -2.57 12.97 -27.85
CA ASN A 148 -2.86 13.27 -29.25
C ASN A 148 -4.04 12.43 -29.77
N SER A 149 -4.60 12.85 -30.91
CA SER A 149 -5.80 12.23 -31.49
C SER A 149 -5.64 10.77 -31.92
N THR A 150 -4.42 10.21 -31.89
CA THR A 150 -4.19 8.78 -32.16
C THR A 150 -4.57 7.91 -30.97
N TYR A 151 -4.46 8.46 -29.74
CA TYR A 151 -4.57 7.72 -28.48
C TYR A 151 -5.71 8.22 -27.59
N LEU A 152 -6.27 9.39 -27.82
CA LEU A 152 -7.40 9.91 -27.05
C LEU A 152 -8.65 10.04 -27.89
N THR A 153 -9.77 9.59 -27.34
CA THR A 153 -11.11 9.89 -27.86
C THR A 153 -11.63 11.21 -27.26
N THR A 154 -12.78 11.67 -27.74
CA THR A 154 -13.55 12.74 -27.08
C THR A 154 -14.48 12.22 -25.99
N ASN A 155 -14.58 10.89 -25.81
CA ASN A 155 -15.41 10.30 -24.79
C ASN A 155 -14.73 10.44 -23.43
N THR A 156 -15.54 10.66 -22.40
CA THR A 156 -15.08 10.73 -21.02
C THR A 156 -15.84 9.71 -20.18
N SER A 157 -15.21 9.29 -19.09
CA SER A 157 -15.83 8.48 -18.06
C SER A 157 -15.49 9.05 -16.68
N VAL A 158 -16.35 8.78 -15.72
CA VAL A 158 -16.20 9.30 -14.35
C VAL A 158 -15.35 8.33 -13.54
N VAL A 159 -14.19 8.81 -13.07
CA VAL A 159 -13.41 8.15 -12.03
C VAL A 159 -14.00 8.58 -10.69
N SER A 160 -14.57 7.62 -9.97
CA SER A 160 -15.10 7.85 -8.62
C SER A 160 -14.08 7.38 -7.59
N GLY A 161 -13.68 8.28 -6.70
CA GLY A 161 -12.82 7.98 -5.56
C GLY A 161 -13.56 8.16 -4.24
N VAL A 162 -12.80 8.16 -3.15
CA VAL A 162 -13.32 8.34 -1.79
C VAL A 162 -13.93 9.74 -1.59
N THR A 163 -13.27 10.79 -2.10
CA THR A 163 -13.75 12.19 -1.95
C THR A 163 -14.26 12.76 -3.27
N GLY A 164 -15.28 12.14 -3.83
CA GLY A 164 -15.96 12.63 -5.03
C GLY A 164 -15.45 11.98 -6.32
N SER A 165 -15.55 12.70 -7.43
CA SER A 165 -15.31 12.13 -8.76
C SER A 165 -14.73 13.15 -9.72
N VAL A 166 -13.95 12.66 -10.69
CA VAL A 166 -13.38 13.46 -11.78
C VAL A 166 -13.66 12.80 -13.12
N GLU A 167 -13.84 13.59 -14.17
CA GLU A 167 -13.93 13.07 -15.53
C GLU A 167 -12.52 12.82 -16.08
N ALA A 168 -12.32 11.64 -16.65
CA ALA A 168 -11.11 11.28 -17.37
C ALA A 168 -11.46 10.90 -18.81
N TYR A 169 -10.55 11.17 -19.74
CA TYR A 169 -10.71 10.78 -21.14
C TYR A 169 -10.62 9.27 -21.28
N VAL A 170 -11.42 8.71 -22.18
CA VAL A 170 -11.31 7.32 -22.60
C VAL A 170 -10.31 7.26 -23.76
N SER A 171 -9.28 6.43 -23.64
CA SER A 171 -8.27 6.29 -24.68
C SER A 171 -8.79 5.49 -25.87
N MET A 172 -8.19 5.70 -27.05
CA MET A 172 -8.21 4.69 -28.11
C MET A 172 -7.51 3.41 -27.61
N PRO A 173 -7.79 2.23 -28.20
CA PRO A 173 -7.12 1.01 -27.81
C PRO A 173 -5.62 1.12 -28.00
N LEU A 174 -4.86 0.71 -27.00
CA LEU A 174 -3.40 0.71 -26.96
C LEU A 174 -2.90 -0.56 -26.27
N ALA A 175 -1.59 -0.68 -26.12
CA ALA A 175 -1.01 -1.68 -25.23
C ALA A 175 -0.29 -1.04 -24.07
N LEU A 176 -0.40 -1.70 -22.91
CA LEU A 176 0.17 -1.28 -21.65
C LEU A 176 0.95 -2.46 -21.07
N TYR A 177 2.20 -2.20 -20.70
CA TYR A 177 3.12 -3.20 -20.17
C TYR A 177 3.65 -2.75 -18.82
N MET A 178 3.89 -3.70 -17.91
CA MET A 178 4.33 -3.48 -16.54
C MET A 178 5.48 -4.41 -16.14
N ALA A 179 6.29 -3.94 -15.20
CA ALA A 179 7.26 -4.73 -14.45
C ALA A 179 7.43 -4.14 -13.03
N GLY A 180 7.99 -4.89 -12.10
CA GLY A 180 8.42 -4.37 -10.80
C GLY A 180 9.48 -3.27 -10.93
N LEU A 181 9.75 -2.56 -9.82
CA LEU A 181 10.78 -1.51 -9.79
C LEU A 181 12.20 -2.05 -10.02
N ASP A 182 12.43 -3.35 -9.81
CA ASP A 182 13.70 -4.03 -10.08
C ASP A 182 14.04 -4.16 -11.58
N ALA A 183 13.11 -3.79 -12.46
CA ALA A 183 13.41 -3.58 -13.89
C ALA A 183 14.16 -2.27 -14.17
N LEU A 184 14.33 -1.40 -13.17
CA LEU A 184 14.98 -0.11 -13.30
C LEU A 184 16.40 -0.17 -12.74
N ASP A 185 17.33 0.47 -13.44
CA ASP A 185 18.72 0.63 -13.00
C ASP A 185 19.05 2.12 -12.81
N PRO A 186 20.05 2.48 -12.00
CA PRO A 186 20.64 3.81 -12.04
C PRO A 186 21.15 4.15 -13.45
N ASN A 187 20.94 5.38 -13.90
CA ASN A 187 21.32 5.83 -15.24
C ASN A 187 22.81 5.66 -15.53
N SER A 188 23.66 5.96 -14.54
CA SER A 188 25.10 5.73 -14.60
C SER A 188 25.74 5.75 -13.21
N PRO A 189 27.00 5.27 -13.05
CA PRO A 189 27.70 5.43 -11.77
C PRO A 189 27.78 6.90 -11.33
N GLY A 190 27.14 7.24 -10.22
CA GLY A 190 27.05 8.60 -9.70
C GLY A 190 25.82 9.41 -10.16
N ASP A 191 24.96 8.84 -11.00
CA ASP A 191 23.65 9.37 -11.35
C ASP A 191 22.57 8.36 -10.92
N PRO A 192 21.98 8.55 -9.72
CA PRO A 192 21.01 7.60 -9.14
C PRO A 192 19.63 7.65 -9.81
N GLU A 193 19.42 8.55 -10.77
CA GLU A 193 18.16 8.65 -11.50
C GLU A 193 17.86 7.33 -12.25
N ALA A 194 16.71 6.75 -11.98
CA ALA A 194 16.33 5.44 -12.49
C ALA A 194 15.97 5.51 -13.99
N VAL A 195 16.43 4.51 -14.74
CA VAL A 195 16.14 4.31 -16.16
C VAL A 195 15.69 2.88 -16.43
N LEU A 196 14.83 2.70 -17.43
CA LEU A 196 14.39 1.38 -17.87
C LEU A 196 15.39 0.83 -18.90
N THR A 197 16.35 0.03 -18.45
CA THR A 197 17.45 -0.46 -19.32
C THR A 197 17.00 -1.57 -20.26
N THR A 198 15.91 -2.26 -19.94
CA THR A 198 15.35 -3.36 -20.72
C THR A 198 13.84 -3.45 -20.56
N THR A 199 13.16 -3.89 -21.61
CA THR A 199 11.72 -4.20 -21.59
C THR A 199 11.44 -5.70 -21.73
N ALA A 200 12.48 -6.54 -21.72
CA ALA A 200 12.36 -7.97 -22.01
C ALA A 200 11.52 -8.74 -20.99
N GLY A 201 11.49 -8.26 -19.74
CA GLY A 201 10.72 -8.88 -18.64
C GLY A 201 9.32 -8.30 -18.44
N MET A 202 8.91 -7.27 -19.20
CA MET A 202 7.61 -6.64 -18.98
C MET A 202 6.46 -7.49 -19.53
N LYS A 203 5.39 -7.62 -18.75
CA LYS A 203 4.14 -8.31 -19.11
C LYS A 203 3.04 -7.29 -19.33
N GLY A 204 2.03 -7.58 -20.15
CA GLY A 204 1.02 -6.56 -20.42
C GLY A 204 -0.20 -7.01 -21.21
N GLN A 205 -1.00 -6.03 -21.58
CA GLN A 205 -2.18 -6.25 -22.41
C GLN A 205 -2.13 -5.31 -23.60
N SER A 206 -2.56 -5.80 -24.75
CA SER A 206 -2.87 -4.95 -25.90
C SER A 206 -4.37 -4.90 -26.17
N ASN A 207 -4.77 -3.95 -27.01
CA ASN A 207 -6.17 -3.68 -27.33
C ASN A 207 -7.01 -3.28 -26.10
N VAL A 208 -6.39 -2.57 -25.16
CA VAL A 208 -7.06 -2.03 -23.98
C VAL A 208 -7.31 -0.53 -24.14
N SER A 209 -8.49 -0.09 -23.71
CA SER A 209 -8.80 1.32 -23.53
C SER A 209 -8.62 1.68 -22.05
N VAL A 210 -7.96 2.78 -21.76
CA VAL A 210 -7.65 3.22 -20.39
C VAL A 210 -8.29 4.58 -20.13
N LEU A 211 -8.41 4.95 -18.86
CA LEU A 211 -8.74 6.31 -18.48
C LEU A 211 -7.49 7.17 -18.41
N VAL A 212 -7.55 8.36 -18.98
CA VAL A 212 -6.46 9.33 -19.02
C VAL A 212 -6.91 10.62 -18.34
N GLY A 213 -6.25 10.98 -17.24
CA GLY A 213 -6.55 12.20 -16.50
C GLY A 213 -6.28 13.46 -17.31
N ASP A 214 -7.14 14.47 -17.20
CA ASP A 214 -6.90 15.80 -17.77
C ASP A 214 -5.95 16.62 -16.88
N TYR A 215 -5.44 17.73 -17.40
CA TYR A 215 -4.58 18.65 -16.66
C TYR A 215 -5.26 19.10 -15.35
N PRO A 216 -4.72 18.75 -14.17
CA PRO A 216 -5.43 18.91 -12.91
C PRO A 216 -5.42 20.37 -12.41
N GLY A 217 -4.67 21.27 -13.05
CA GLY A 217 -4.53 22.65 -12.62
C GLY A 217 -3.90 22.74 -11.23
N SER A 218 -4.67 23.22 -10.25
CA SER A 218 -4.25 23.29 -8.84
C SER A 218 -4.65 22.07 -8.01
N TYR A 219 -5.44 21.15 -8.57
CA TYR A 219 -5.84 19.92 -7.91
C TYR A 219 -4.72 18.87 -8.00
N PRO A 220 -4.74 17.84 -7.14
CA PRO A 220 -3.86 16.68 -7.31
C PRO A 220 -4.09 16.01 -8.67
N ASP A 221 -3.01 15.51 -9.28
CA ASP A 221 -3.14 14.64 -10.45
C ASP A 221 -3.82 13.32 -10.06
N LEU A 222 -4.48 12.69 -11.03
CA LEU A 222 -4.93 11.31 -10.87
C LEU A 222 -3.71 10.40 -10.71
N TYR A 223 -3.81 9.41 -9.82
CA TYR A 223 -2.80 8.37 -9.76
C TYR A 223 -2.86 7.49 -11.00
N THR A 224 -1.68 7.13 -11.51
CA THR A 224 -1.58 6.03 -12.46
C THR A 224 -1.73 4.72 -11.70
N ALA A 225 -2.78 3.98 -12.02
CA ALA A 225 -3.14 2.72 -11.38
C ALA A 225 -3.44 1.66 -12.44
N ILE A 226 -2.77 0.52 -12.33
CA ILE A 226 -3.00 -0.65 -13.18
C ILE A 226 -3.96 -1.57 -12.46
N GLY A 227 -5.23 -1.41 -12.85
CA GLY A 227 -6.37 -2.13 -12.31
C GLY A 227 -6.40 -3.65 -12.47
N SER A 228 -7.45 -4.21 -11.87
CA SER A 228 -7.84 -5.63 -11.91
C SER A 228 -7.88 -6.26 -13.31
N PRO A 229 -8.19 -5.54 -14.42
CA PRO A 229 -8.08 -6.16 -15.75
C PRO A 229 -6.72 -6.81 -15.99
N MET A 230 -5.63 -6.20 -15.51
CA MET A 230 -4.29 -6.77 -15.59
C MET A 230 -4.11 -7.96 -14.65
N SER A 231 -4.54 -7.80 -13.39
CA SER A 231 -4.45 -8.83 -12.36
C SER A 231 -5.25 -10.09 -12.67
N ALA A 232 -6.29 -10.01 -13.50
CA ALA A 232 -7.09 -11.17 -13.86
C ALA A 232 -6.39 -12.14 -14.84
N TYR A 233 -5.45 -11.66 -15.67
CA TYR A 233 -4.73 -12.50 -16.64
C TYR A 233 -3.34 -12.94 -16.18
N TYR A 234 -2.76 -12.27 -15.19
CA TYR A 234 -1.40 -12.52 -14.75
C TYR A 234 -1.34 -12.98 -13.30
N THR A 235 -0.24 -13.65 -12.96
CA THR A 235 0.13 -13.91 -11.57
C THR A 235 1.15 -12.86 -11.13
N ALA A 236 0.89 -12.20 -10.00
CA ALA A 236 1.82 -11.26 -9.38
C ALA A 236 2.45 -11.91 -8.14
N HIS A 237 3.79 -11.97 -8.11
CA HIS A 237 4.56 -12.39 -6.95
C HIS A 237 5.14 -11.14 -6.28
N ILE A 238 4.70 -10.85 -5.06
CA ILE A 238 5.04 -9.66 -4.27
C ILE A 238 5.91 -10.12 -3.10
N GLU A 239 7.18 -9.75 -3.12
CA GLU A 239 8.20 -10.18 -2.16
C GLU A 239 8.55 -9.04 -1.21
N ASN A 240 7.81 -8.95 -0.12
CA ASN A 240 8.02 -7.99 0.96
C ASN A 240 9.37 -8.18 1.65
N SER A 241 9.92 -9.41 1.65
CA SER A 241 11.26 -9.68 2.18
C SER A 241 12.40 -9.16 1.30
N THR A 242 12.13 -8.63 0.10
CA THR A 242 13.14 -8.03 -0.79
C THR A 242 12.65 -6.71 -1.35
N PRO A 243 12.65 -5.62 -0.55
CA PRO A 243 12.24 -4.31 -1.03
C PRO A 243 13.23 -3.74 -2.07
N VAL A 244 12.69 -2.96 -2.99
CA VAL A 244 13.42 -2.25 -4.05
C VAL A 244 13.16 -0.76 -3.88
N THR A 245 14.24 0.03 -3.93
CA THR A 245 14.16 1.49 -3.86
C THR A 245 14.81 2.12 -5.08
N VAL A 246 14.10 3.06 -5.72
CA VAL A 246 14.59 3.79 -6.90
C VAL A 246 14.34 5.29 -6.73
N LEU A 247 15.21 6.11 -7.31
CA LEU A 247 15.04 7.57 -7.40
C LEU A 247 14.59 7.94 -8.80
N ARG A 248 13.51 8.70 -8.94
CA ARG A 248 13.01 9.16 -10.24
C ARG A 248 12.44 10.56 -10.14
N ASN A 249 12.90 11.48 -10.99
CA ASN A 249 12.49 12.89 -11.00
C ASN A 249 12.62 13.57 -9.62
N GLY A 250 13.60 13.14 -8.81
CA GLY A 250 13.80 13.63 -7.45
C GLY A 250 12.86 13.04 -6.40
N GLU A 251 11.97 12.11 -6.75
CA GLU A 251 11.12 11.36 -5.83
C GLU A 251 11.67 9.95 -5.62
N THR A 252 11.66 9.48 -4.38
CA THR A 252 12.09 8.13 -4.02
C THR A 252 10.87 7.22 -3.95
N TYR A 253 10.93 6.09 -4.66
CA TYR A 253 9.91 5.06 -4.64
C TYR A 253 10.48 3.81 -4.00
N THR A 254 9.84 3.34 -2.92
CA THR A 254 10.17 2.08 -2.25
C THR A 254 8.96 1.16 -2.32
N ALA A 255 9.16 -0.05 -2.82
CA ALA A 255 8.13 -1.07 -2.94
C ALA A 255 8.74 -2.46 -2.66
N PRO A 256 7.92 -3.48 -2.42
CA PRO A 256 8.36 -4.87 -2.52
C PRO A 256 8.90 -5.15 -3.92
N ARG A 257 9.76 -6.17 -4.07
CA ARG A 257 10.05 -6.71 -5.40
C ARG A 257 8.78 -7.35 -5.96
N ILE A 258 8.43 -7.04 -7.21
CA ILE A 258 7.23 -7.57 -7.86
C ILE A 258 7.61 -8.23 -9.17
N THR A 259 7.37 -9.54 -9.28
CA THR A 259 7.56 -10.29 -10.53
C THR A 259 6.20 -10.70 -11.11
N PHE A 260 6.02 -10.52 -12.41
CA PHE A 260 4.81 -10.91 -13.11
C PHE A 260 5.04 -12.15 -13.97
N TYR A 261 4.16 -13.14 -13.80
CA TYR A 261 4.19 -14.42 -14.50
C TYR A 261 2.93 -14.60 -15.33
N ASP A 262 3.06 -15.31 -16.45
CA ASP A 262 1.88 -15.83 -17.15
C ASP A 262 1.13 -16.79 -16.22
N LYS A 263 -0.20 -16.86 -16.32
CA LYS A 263 -1.05 -17.58 -15.35
C LYS A 263 -0.59 -19.01 -15.04
N ASP A 264 -0.18 -19.76 -16.06
CA ASP A 264 0.23 -21.17 -15.97
C ASP A 264 1.75 -21.36 -15.93
N ASP A 265 2.52 -20.31 -15.64
CA ASP A 265 3.97 -20.39 -15.62
C ASP A 265 4.46 -21.26 -14.45
N SER A 266 5.07 -22.40 -14.79
CA SER A 266 5.64 -23.34 -13.82
C SER A 266 6.78 -22.79 -12.95
N SER A 267 7.37 -21.66 -13.34
CA SER A 267 8.40 -20.96 -12.56
C SER A 267 7.83 -20.05 -11.48
N THR A 268 6.51 -19.81 -11.49
CA THR A 268 5.84 -19.05 -10.44
C THR A 268 6.05 -19.71 -9.09
N PRO A 269 6.56 -19.00 -8.08
CA PRO A 269 6.62 -19.51 -6.71
C PRO A 269 5.24 -19.94 -6.20
N SER A 270 5.22 -20.86 -5.24
CA SER A 270 3.98 -21.26 -4.59
C SER A 270 4.15 -21.27 -3.08
N TYR A 271 3.15 -20.72 -2.42
CA TYR A 271 3.09 -20.66 -0.97
C TYR A 271 2.05 -21.63 -0.41
N PRO A 272 2.30 -22.17 0.80
CA PRO A 272 1.49 -23.25 1.35
C PRO A 272 0.09 -22.79 1.79
N ASN A 273 -0.09 -21.51 2.12
CA ASN A 273 -1.34 -20.96 2.62
C ASN A 273 -2.04 -20.16 1.53
N LYS A 274 -3.38 -20.23 1.50
CA LYS A 274 -4.18 -19.65 0.41
C LYS A 274 -5.47 -19.03 0.93
N VAL A 275 -5.70 -17.75 0.61
CA VAL A 275 -7.01 -17.10 0.74
C VAL A 275 -7.75 -17.27 -0.58
N PRO A 276 -8.88 -18.02 -0.62
CA PRO A 276 -9.73 -18.06 -1.80
C PRO A 276 -10.30 -16.67 -2.08
N LEU A 277 -10.21 -16.23 -3.33
CA LEU A 277 -10.80 -14.98 -3.80
C LEU A 277 -11.93 -15.28 -4.79
N GLU A 278 -12.80 -14.29 -4.99
CA GLU A 278 -13.87 -14.37 -5.98
C GLU A 278 -13.88 -13.11 -6.84
N LEU A 279 -14.07 -13.26 -8.15
CA LEU A 279 -14.40 -12.13 -9.01
C LEU A 279 -15.88 -11.81 -8.88
N ARG A 280 -16.20 -10.63 -8.34
CA ARG A 280 -17.59 -10.20 -8.14
C ARG A 280 -17.90 -8.88 -8.85
N PRO A 281 -19.05 -8.79 -9.56
CA PRO A 281 -20.03 -9.87 -9.74
C PRO A 281 -19.52 -11.01 -10.63
N LEU A 282 -20.13 -12.20 -10.46
CA LEU A 282 -19.79 -13.41 -11.20
C LEU A 282 -20.11 -13.34 -12.70
N GLY A 283 -19.47 -14.24 -13.45
CA GLY A 283 -19.71 -14.44 -14.88
C GLY A 283 -18.82 -13.58 -15.77
N ALA A 284 -17.66 -13.15 -15.25
CA ALA A 284 -16.62 -12.53 -16.04
C ALA A 284 -16.20 -13.47 -17.18
N VAL A 285 -16.09 -12.99 -18.42
CA VAL A 285 -15.67 -13.83 -19.55
C VAL A 285 -14.37 -13.35 -20.20
N ASN A 286 -14.12 -12.05 -20.18
CA ASN A 286 -12.92 -11.43 -20.73
C ASN A 286 -12.74 -10.01 -20.16
N VAL A 287 -11.62 -9.39 -20.50
CA VAL A 287 -11.45 -7.94 -20.41
C VAL A 287 -11.78 -7.33 -21.77
N GLN A 288 -12.65 -6.31 -21.77
CA GLN A 288 -12.97 -5.58 -23.00
C GLN A 288 -13.45 -4.16 -22.72
N TYR A 289 -13.30 -3.28 -23.70
CA TYR A 289 -13.92 -1.95 -23.71
C TYR A 289 -15.27 -2.02 -24.45
N THR A 290 -16.15 -1.04 -24.21
CA THR A 290 -17.41 -0.91 -24.96
C THR A 290 -17.26 0.20 -25.99
N PRO A 291 -17.39 -0.05 -27.30
CA PRO A 291 -17.32 1.00 -28.30
C PRO A 291 -18.59 1.85 -28.30
N THR A 292 -18.50 3.06 -28.86
CA THR A 292 -19.66 3.75 -29.39
C THR A 292 -20.22 2.94 -30.55
N ILE A 293 -21.53 2.78 -30.63
CA ILE A 293 -22.18 2.11 -31.77
C ILE A 293 -22.83 3.19 -32.64
N ASP A 294 -22.05 3.80 -33.53
CA ASP A 294 -22.57 4.63 -34.61
C ASP A 294 -22.58 3.84 -35.92
N LEU A 295 -23.69 3.12 -36.15
CA LEU A 295 -23.90 2.30 -37.35
C LEU A 295 -23.97 3.11 -38.66
N MET A 296 -24.15 4.43 -38.59
CA MET A 296 -24.24 5.28 -39.77
C MET A 296 -22.86 5.77 -40.21
N ASN A 297 -21.96 6.03 -39.25
CA ASN A 297 -20.61 6.53 -39.52
C ASN A 297 -19.52 5.45 -39.44
N PHE A 298 -19.88 4.22 -39.05
CA PHE A 298 -18.93 3.12 -38.78
C PHE A 298 -17.84 3.55 -37.78
N ASP A 299 -18.22 4.37 -36.79
CA ASP A 299 -17.33 4.80 -35.73
C ASP A 299 -17.47 3.87 -34.52
N TYR A 300 -16.38 3.19 -34.17
CA TYR A 300 -16.27 2.23 -33.08
C TYR A 300 -15.31 2.71 -31.97
N ASN A 301 -15.13 4.03 -31.84
CA ASN A 301 -14.33 4.61 -30.78
C ASN A 301 -14.74 4.08 -29.39
N PRO A 302 -13.80 3.76 -28.48
CA PRO A 302 -14.15 3.35 -27.13
C PRO A 302 -15.03 4.39 -26.42
N SER A 303 -16.19 3.96 -25.92
CA SER A 303 -17.10 4.77 -25.09
C SER A 303 -16.85 4.59 -23.59
N THR A 304 -16.36 3.41 -23.21
CA THR A 304 -15.94 3.07 -21.84
C THR A 304 -14.52 2.53 -21.89
N PRO A 305 -13.75 2.63 -20.80
CA PRO A 305 -12.46 1.96 -20.74
C PRO A 305 -12.65 0.44 -20.68
N SER A 306 -11.54 -0.29 -20.80
CA SER A 306 -11.50 -1.73 -20.61
C SER A 306 -11.72 -2.10 -19.15
N VAL A 307 -12.63 -3.03 -18.91
CA VAL A 307 -12.95 -3.60 -17.59
C VAL A 307 -13.06 -5.12 -17.70
N ILE A 308 -12.98 -5.82 -16.57
CA ILE A 308 -13.39 -7.22 -16.51
C ILE A 308 -14.91 -7.27 -16.73
N MET A 309 -15.36 -7.78 -17.87
CA MET A 309 -16.79 -7.77 -18.19
C MET A 309 -17.48 -9.02 -17.68
N GLY A 310 -18.38 -8.84 -16.71
CA GLY A 310 -19.30 -9.86 -16.22
C GLY A 310 -20.72 -9.74 -16.79
N ASN A 311 -21.64 -10.55 -16.24
CA ASN A 311 -23.04 -10.62 -16.70
C ASN A 311 -23.87 -9.34 -16.48
N SER A 312 -23.40 -8.40 -15.66
CA SER A 312 -24.18 -7.21 -15.30
C SER A 312 -23.38 -5.94 -14.94
N SER A 313 -22.08 -6.06 -14.60
CA SER A 313 -21.19 -4.92 -14.37
C SER A 313 -19.72 -5.33 -14.42
N GLN A 314 -18.82 -4.37 -14.16
CA GLN A 314 -17.39 -4.61 -13.91
C GLN A 314 -17.18 -5.49 -12.67
N SER A 315 -16.19 -6.40 -12.72
CA SER A 315 -15.84 -7.29 -11.60
C SER A 315 -14.52 -6.90 -10.92
N LEU A 316 -14.42 -7.14 -9.62
CA LEU A 316 -13.22 -6.92 -8.77
C LEU A 316 -12.95 -8.15 -7.89
N PHE A 317 -11.80 -8.19 -7.21
CA PHE A 317 -11.42 -9.30 -6.32
C PHE A 317 -11.97 -9.12 -4.91
N PHE A 318 -12.67 -10.13 -4.42
CA PHE A 318 -13.23 -10.15 -3.06
C PHE A 318 -12.68 -11.30 -2.26
N VAL A 319 -12.42 -11.04 -0.98
CA VAL A 319 -12.10 -12.06 0.01
C VAL A 319 -13.41 -12.75 0.42
N HIS A 320 -13.41 -14.08 0.41
CA HIS A 320 -14.63 -14.87 0.63
C HIS A 320 -15.26 -14.64 2.02
N SER A 321 -14.45 -14.46 3.05
CA SER A 321 -14.94 -14.26 4.42
C SER A 321 -13.92 -13.48 5.26
N VAL A 322 -14.43 -12.58 6.10
CA VAL A 322 -13.66 -11.83 7.09
C VAL A 322 -14.47 -11.80 8.38
N ASP A 323 -13.81 -12.14 9.48
CA ASP A 323 -14.34 -12.07 10.83
C ASP A 323 -13.66 -10.93 11.59
N LEU A 324 -14.46 -10.07 12.23
CA LEU A 324 -13.96 -8.97 13.04
C LEU A 324 -14.52 -9.03 14.47
N ARG A 325 -13.73 -8.61 15.45
CA ARG A 325 -14.13 -8.59 16.87
C ARG A 325 -13.68 -7.30 17.55
N GLU A 326 -14.53 -6.84 18.47
CA GLU A 326 -14.27 -5.72 19.38
C GLU A 326 -14.98 -5.99 20.72
N GLY A 327 -14.22 -6.29 21.77
CA GLY A 327 -14.71 -6.81 23.04
C GLY A 327 -15.55 -8.09 22.86
N GLU A 328 -16.80 -8.04 23.33
CA GLU A 328 -17.79 -9.12 23.16
C GLU A 328 -18.55 -9.04 21.81
N LYS A 329 -18.37 -7.96 21.04
CA LYS A 329 -19.11 -7.71 19.80
C LYS A 329 -18.35 -8.28 18.61
N THR A 330 -19.09 -8.79 17.62
CA THR A 330 -18.50 -9.44 16.46
C THR A 330 -19.22 -9.10 15.16
N ALA A 331 -18.45 -9.08 14.07
CA ALA A 331 -18.93 -9.02 12.70
C ALA A 331 -18.35 -10.23 11.95
N ILE A 332 -19.03 -11.37 12.12
CA ILE A 332 -18.62 -12.67 11.57
C ILE A 332 -19.14 -12.85 10.15
N ASP A 333 -18.38 -13.54 9.32
CA ASP A 333 -18.68 -13.98 7.96
C ASP A 333 -19.14 -12.82 7.08
N LYS A 334 -18.24 -11.84 6.92
CA LYS A 334 -18.42 -10.70 6.01
C LYS A 334 -17.71 -11.01 4.70
N ASP A 335 -18.47 -11.04 3.61
CA ASP A 335 -18.02 -11.48 2.29
C ASP A 335 -17.85 -10.33 1.28
N ARG A 336 -18.17 -9.09 1.69
CA ARG A 336 -18.06 -7.88 0.86
C ARG A 336 -16.81 -7.07 1.15
N PHE A 337 -15.71 -7.78 1.45
CA PHE A 337 -14.39 -7.20 1.59
C PHE A 337 -13.64 -7.32 0.26
N MET A 338 -13.31 -6.18 -0.32
CA MET A 338 -12.49 -6.14 -1.54
C MET A 338 -11.01 -6.23 -1.18
N LEU A 339 -10.25 -7.04 -1.92
CA LEU A 339 -8.79 -7.01 -1.84
C LEU A 339 -8.27 -5.85 -2.70
N ASP A 340 -7.60 -4.89 -2.08
CA ASP A 340 -7.13 -3.67 -2.76
C ASP A 340 -5.64 -3.47 -2.49
N THR A 341 -4.79 -3.90 -3.42
CA THR A 341 -3.35 -3.67 -3.35
C THR A 341 -2.96 -2.20 -3.48
N GLY A 342 -3.84 -1.34 -3.99
CA GLY A 342 -3.66 0.10 -4.03
C GLY A 342 -3.91 0.79 -2.69
N ALA A 343 -4.61 0.14 -1.75
CA ALA A 343 -4.86 0.65 -0.41
C ALA A 343 -3.75 0.21 0.56
N GLN A 344 -3.07 1.17 1.20
CA GLN A 344 -2.10 0.86 2.25
C GLN A 344 -2.77 0.43 3.55
N VAL A 345 -4.01 0.84 3.79
CA VAL A 345 -4.70 0.64 5.07
C VAL A 345 -6.06 -0.01 4.88
N THR A 346 -6.38 -0.92 5.79
CA THR A 346 -7.67 -1.61 5.84
C THR A 346 -8.79 -0.66 6.25
N THR A 347 -9.93 -0.78 5.60
CA THR A 347 -11.12 0.03 5.91
C THR A 347 -12.31 -0.85 6.22
N ILE A 348 -13.23 -0.32 7.04
CA ILE A 348 -14.49 -0.96 7.36
C ILE A 348 -15.66 -0.02 7.04
N GLY A 349 -16.74 -0.58 6.52
CA GLY A 349 -17.98 0.14 6.27
C GLY A 349 -18.81 0.33 7.53
N SER A 350 -19.77 1.24 7.48
CA SER A 350 -20.69 1.57 8.58
C SER A 350 -21.47 0.37 9.11
N ARG A 351 -21.78 -0.62 8.25
CA ARG A 351 -22.44 -1.87 8.64
C ARG A 351 -21.60 -2.73 9.57
N VAL A 352 -20.29 -2.79 9.34
CA VAL A 352 -19.34 -3.52 10.18
C VAL A 352 -19.12 -2.76 11.48
N ALA A 353 -18.85 -1.45 11.39
CA ALA A 353 -18.69 -0.58 12.56
C ALA A 353 -19.91 -0.63 13.51
N ALA A 354 -21.13 -0.64 12.98
CA ALA A 354 -22.36 -0.77 13.79
C ALA A 354 -22.45 -2.12 14.53
N ARG A 355 -21.95 -3.22 13.94
CA ARG A 355 -21.93 -4.54 14.58
C ARG A 355 -20.86 -4.63 15.67
N LEU A 356 -19.70 -4.01 15.43
CA LEU A 356 -18.65 -3.83 16.42
C LEU A 356 -19.00 -2.76 17.46
N GLY A 357 -20.10 -2.04 17.24
CA GLY A 357 -20.59 -0.96 18.10
C GLY A 357 -19.55 0.13 18.33
N LEU A 358 -18.80 0.46 17.27
CA LEU A 358 -17.88 1.58 17.20
C LEU A 358 -18.67 2.89 17.04
N ASP A 359 -18.28 3.91 17.79
CA ASP A 359 -18.90 5.23 17.72
C ASP A 359 -17.93 6.22 17.05
N PRO A 360 -18.27 6.76 15.86
CA PRO A 360 -17.46 7.78 15.18
C PRO A 360 -17.14 9.02 16.04
N ALA A 361 -17.96 9.32 17.05
CA ALA A 361 -17.71 10.42 17.99
C ALA A 361 -16.60 10.10 19.02
N HIS A 362 -16.31 8.81 19.23
CA HIS A 362 -15.30 8.27 20.13
C HIS A 362 -14.21 7.52 19.34
N LYS A 363 -13.76 8.12 18.23
CA LYS A 363 -12.63 7.62 17.43
C LYS A 363 -11.31 7.69 18.22
N GLU A 364 -10.39 6.78 17.93
CA GLU A 364 -9.07 6.74 18.57
C GLU A 364 -8.04 7.54 17.79
N PHE A 365 -8.17 7.55 16.47
CA PHE A 365 -7.42 8.41 15.59
C PHE A 365 -8.32 8.95 14.47
N GLU A 366 -7.82 9.89 13.71
CA GLU A 366 -8.49 10.40 12.51
C GLU A 366 -7.48 10.59 11.40
N VAL A 367 -7.89 10.29 10.17
CA VAL A 367 -7.04 10.42 8.99
C VAL A 367 -7.60 11.48 8.04
N GLU A 368 -6.73 12.33 7.50
CA GLU A 368 -7.08 13.26 6.42
C GLU A 368 -6.92 12.56 5.07
N ILE A 369 -8.01 12.25 4.40
CA ILE A 369 -8.05 11.61 3.09
C ILE A 369 -8.27 12.67 2.01
N ILE A 370 -7.35 12.80 1.08
CA ILE A 370 -7.47 13.59 -0.14
C ILE A 370 -7.78 12.63 -1.29
N GLY A 371 -9.00 12.66 -1.81
CA GLY A 371 -9.36 11.94 -3.04
C GLY A 371 -9.13 12.78 -4.30
N VAL A 372 -9.71 12.30 -5.40
CA VAL A 372 -9.47 12.83 -6.76
C VAL A 372 -9.92 14.28 -6.99
N THR A 373 -10.73 14.83 -6.10
CA THR A 373 -11.19 16.24 -6.19
C THR A 373 -10.26 17.21 -5.46
N GLY A 374 -9.23 16.72 -4.76
CA GLY A 374 -8.36 17.53 -3.92
C GLY A 374 -8.98 18.00 -2.61
N GLU A 375 -10.28 17.79 -2.39
CA GLU A 375 -10.95 18.14 -1.15
C GLU A 375 -10.62 17.12 -0.04
N PRO A 376 -10.17 17.58 1.14
CA PRO A 376 -9.86 16.70 2.26
C PRO A 376 -11.14 16.20 2.94
N LEU A 377 -11.15 14.92 3.28
CA LEU A 377 -12.14 14.24 4.11
C LEU A 377 -11.46 13.73 5.36
N MET A 378 -11.96 14.14 6.53
CA MET A 378 -11.53 13.54 7.79
C MET A 378 -12.33 12.26 8.03
N ALA A 379 -11.64 11.12 8.15
CA ALA A 379 -12.27 9.83 8.40
C ALA A 379 -11.83 9.27 9.77
N PRO A 380 -12.79 8.81 10.60
CA PRO A 380 -12.48 8.27 11.92
C PRO A 380 -11.78 6.91 11.82
N GLY A 381 -10.80 6.69 12.68
CA GLY A 381 -10.03 5.47 12.80
C GLY A 381 -10.14 4.84 14.18
N PHE A 382 -10.00 3.52 14.20
CA PHE A 382 -10.11 2.67 15.39
C PHE A 382 -9.04 1.58 15.35
N TYR A 383 -8.60 1.13 16.52
CA TYR A 383 -7.94 -0.13 16.73
C TYR A 383 -8.99 -1.14 17.18
N ILE A 384 -9.19 -2.20 16.39
CA ILE A 384 -10.13 -3.27 16.76
C ILE A 384 -9.38 -4.47 17.32
N ASP A 385 -9.98 -5.16 18.28
CA ASP A 385 -9.35 -6.29 18.97
C ASP A 385 -8.81 -7.35 18.02
N ALA A 386 -9.55 -7.70 16.96
CA ALA A 386 -9.08 -8.71 16.00
C ALA A 386 -9.72 -8.61 14.61
N ILE A 387 -8.92 -8.99 13.60
CA ILE A 387 -9.37 -9.38 12.26
C ILE A 387 -8.90 -10.81 11.99
N THR A 388 -9.76 -11.62 11.42
CA THR A 388 -9.42 -12.98 10.98
C THR A 388 -9.91 -13.19 9.56
N ILE A 389 -9.02 -13.67 8.69
CA ILE A 389 -9.34 -14.04 7.30
C ILE A 389 -9.14 -15.55 7.17
N PRO A 390 -10.23 -16.33 7.10
CA PRO A 390 -10.16 -17.76 6.88
C PRO A 390 -9.40 -18.10 5.60
N ALA A 391 -8.49 -19.05 5.70
CA ALA A 391 -7.65 -19.50 4.60
C ALA A 391 -7.42 -21.02 4.64
N ILE A 392 -7.01 -21.56 3.50
CA ILE A 392 -6.55 -22.95 3.37
C ILE A 392 -5.11 -23.02 3.87
N GLY A 393 -4.80 -24.05 4.66
CA GLY A 393 -3.52 -24.17 5.36
C GLY A 393 -3.63 -23.49 6.72
N GLN A 394 -3.22 -22.24 6.78
CA GLN A 394 -3.22 -21.41 7.98
C GLN A 394 -4.12 -20.19 7.79
N TRP A 395 -4.84 -19.78 8.82
CA TRP A 395 -5.62 -18.55 8.81
C TRP A 395 -4.72 -17.33 9.01
N LEU A 396 -5.13 -16.19 8.44
CA LEU A 396 -4.52 -14.91 8.78
C LEU A 396 -5.25 -14.35 10.00
N GLU A 397 -4.52 -14.20 11.10
CA GLU A 397 -5.05 -13.72 12.37
C GLU A 397 -4.27 -12.48 12.80
N TYR A 398 -5.01 -11.41 13.06
CA TYR A 398 -4.45 -10.13 13.48
C TYR A 398 -5.13 -9.67 14.77
N THR A 399 -4.37 -9.07 15.67
CA THR A 399 -4.89 -8.40 16.88
C THR A 399 -4.49 -6.93 16.91
N ASN A 400 -5.25 -6.11 17.65
CA ASN A 400 -5.02 -4.67 17.79
C ASN A 400 -4.87 -3.96 16.43
N VAL A 401 -5.85 -4.14 15.55
CA VAL A 401 -5.73 -3.80 14.13
C VAL A 401 -6.21 -2.39 13.85
N PRO A 402 -5.38 -1.48 13.30
CA PRO A 402 -5.84 -0.18 12.85
C PRO A 402 -6.74 -0.32 11.62
N VAL A 403 -7.93 0.28 11.70
CA VAL A 403 -8.92 0.35 10.62
C VAL A 403 -9.49 1.75 10.50
N ILE A 404 -9.83 2.16 9.27
CA ILE A 404 -10.54 3.42 9.01
C ILE A 404 -12.00 3.12 8.68
N LEU A 405 -12.92 3.86 9.29
CA LEU A 405 -14.34 3.78 8.97
C LEU A 405 -14.65 4.62 7.73
N LEU A 406 -14.99 3.94 6.63
CA LEU A 406 -15.25 4.56 5.34
C LEU A 406 -16.25 3.76 4.47
N ASP A 407 -17.31 4.42 4.01
CA ASP A 407 -18.36 3.78 3.20
C ASP A 407 -18.09 3.85 1.70
N ILE A 408 -17.56 2.76 1.16
CA ILE A 408 -17.15 2.64 -0.25
C ILE A 408 -18.22 1.91 -1.06
N SER A 409 -18.49 2.38 -2.28
CA SER A 409 -19.49 1.79 -3.16
C SER A 409 -19.02 0.46 -3.73
N SER A 410 -19.89 -0.55 -3.74
CA SER A 410 -19.59 -1.87 -4.33
C SER A 410 -19.95 -1.91 -5.82
N PRO A 411 -19.16 -2.60 -6.67
CA PRO A 411 -19.57 -2.89 -8.05
C PRO A 411 -20.87 -3.71 -8.15
N GLU A 412 -21.22 -4.47 -7.10
CA GLU A 412 -22.47 -5.23 -7.01
C GLU A 412 -23.69 -4.37 -6.60
N GLY A 413 -23.47 -3.07 -6.39
CA GLY A 413 -24.45 -2.14 -5.82
C GLY A 413 -24.43 -2.11 -4.29
N GLY A 414 -24.85 -0.98 -3.74
CA GLY A 414 -24.76 -0.70 -2.30
C GLY A 414 -23.34 -0.35 -1.85
N LYS A 415 -23.01 -0.69 -0.60
CA LYS A 415 -21.70 -0.41 0.02
C LYS A 415 -20.95 -1.71 0.33
N LEU A 416 -19.62 -1.64 0.28
CA LEU A 416 -18.72 -2.69 0.74
C LEU A 416 -18.84 -2.86 2.27
N ASP A 417 -18.52 -4.06 2.76
CA ASP A 417 -18.30 -4.26 4.19
C ASP A 417 -16.92 -3.69 4.61
N GLY A 418 -15.98 -3.63 3.66
CA GLY A 418 -14.70 -2.96 3.85
C GLY A 418 -13.72 -3.25 2.71
N ILE A 419 -12.47 -2.89 2.94
CA ILE A 419 -11.33 -3.17 2.05
C ILE A 419 -10.21 -3.75 2.88
N ILE A 420 -9.61 -4.83 2.38
CA ILE A 420 -8.38 -5.40 2.90
C ILE A 420 -7.22 -4.68 2.21
N GLY A 421 -6.51 -3.86 2.98
CA GLY A 421 -5.34 -3.11 2.53
C GLY A 421 -4.02 -3.83 2.84
N MET A 422 -2.93 -3.25 2.36
CA MET A 422 -1.60 -3.85 2.44
C MET A 422 -0.98 -3.84 3.84
N ASN A 423 -1.56 -3.10 4.80
CA ASN A 423 -1.08 -3.09 6.18
C ASN A 423 -1.15 -4.46 6.85
N LEU A 424 -2.08 -5.32 6.45
CA LEU A 424 -2.20 -6.67 6.97
C LEU A 424 -1.16 -7.63 6.39
N PHE A 425 -0.44 -7.25 5.33
CA PHE A 425 0.44 -8.17 4.61
C PHE A 425 1.92 -7.81 4.69
N VAL A 426 2.31 -6.82 5.48
CA VAL A 426 3.72 -6.37 5.58
C VAL A 426 4.69 -7.48 6.00
N GLU A 427 4.23 -8.45 6.81
CA GLU A 427 5.03 -9.61 7.24
C GLU A 427 4.87 -10.85 6.34
N HIS A 428 4.28 -10.70 5.17
CA HIS A 428 4.00 -11.81 4.27
C HIS A 428 4.57 -11.58 2.87
N ASN A 429 5.16 -12.60 2.28
CA ASN A 429 5.31 -12.66 0.83
C ASN A 429 4.00 -13.20 0.23
N LEU A 430 3.64 -12.67 -0.94
CA LEU A 430 2.33 -12.93 -1.56
C LEU A 430 2.47 -13.42 -3.00
N VAL A 431 1.61 -14.35 -3.41
CA VAL A 431 1.39 -14.68 -4.82
C VAL A 431 -0.09 -14.49 -5.12
N LEU A 432 -0.44 -13.41 -5.82
CA LEU A 432 -1.78 -13.20 -6.34
C LEU A 432 -1.91 -13.89 -7.70
N ARG A 433 -2.62 -15.02 -7.73
CA ARG A 433 -2.97 -15.70 -8.97
C ARG A 433 -4.26 -15.13 -9.52
N GLY A 434 -4.17 -14.49 -10.68
CA GLY A 434 -5.33 -14.04 -11.45
C GLY A 434 -6.24 -15.19 -11.89
N GLY A 435 -7.47 -14.86 -12.26
CA GLY A 435 -8.46 -15.84 -12.71
C GLY A 435 -9.88 -15.39 -12.46
N GLY A 436 -10.79 -16.35 -12.33
CA GLY A 436 -12.22 -16.12 -12.09
C GLY A 436 -13.03 -15.83 -13.35
N PHE A 437 -12.43 -15.96 -14.53
CA PHE A 437 -13.20 -15.98 -15.77
C PHE A 437 -14.04 -17.27 -15.87
N PHE A 438 -15.07 -17.24 -16.69
CA PHE A 438 -15.90 -18.40 -16.96
C PHE A 438 -15.06 -19.56 -17.49
N LEU A 439 -15.12 -20.71 -16.80
CA LEU A 439 -14.32 -21.94 -17.04
C LEU A 439 -12.84 -21.84 -16.63
N ASP A 440 -12.43 -20.73 -16.04
CA ASP A 440 -11.10 -20.55 -15.49
C ASP A 440 -11.09 -20.88 -13.99
N ASP A 441 -9.91 -21.15 -13.43
CA ASP A 441 -9.74 -21.33 -11.99
C ASP A 441 -10.04 -20.01 -11.26
N ASP A 442 -10.67 -20.12 -10.09
CA ASP A 442 -10.93 -18.98 -9.21
C ASP A 442 -9.61 -18.31 -8.80
N PRO A 443 -9.61 -16.97 -8.64
CA PRO A 443 -8.41 -16.28 -8.21
C PRO A 443 -8.06 -16.66 -6.76
N VAL A 444 -6.78 -16.60 -6.44
CA VAL A 444 -6.29 -16.98 -5.12
C VAL A 444 -5.12 -16.10 -4.70
N LEU A 445 -5.11 -15.70 -3.44
CA LEU A 445 -3.95 -15.07 -2.81
C LEU A 445 -3.21 -16.13 -2.00
N GLU A 446 -2.08 -16.60 -2.51
CA GLU A 446 -1.17 -17.44 -1.72
C GLU A 446 -0.27 -16.55 -0.86
N PHE A 447 0.07 -17.02 0.34
CA PHE A 447 0.92 -16.27 1.24
C PHE A 447 1.81 -17.17 2.09
N GLU A 448 2.98 -16.63 2.42
CA GLU A 448 3.92 -17.21 3.37
C GLU A 448 4.41 -16.10 4.27
N ARG A 449 4.42 -16.34 5.59
CA ARG A 449 5.00 -15.40 6.54
C ARG A 449 6.49 -15.32 6.27
N ILE A 450 7.02 -14.11 6.21
CA ILE A 450 8.46 -13.88 6.13
C ILE A 450 9.05 -14.52 7.37
N SER A 451 9.81 -15.59 7.18
CA SER A 451 10.37 -16.33 8.29
C SER A 451 11.47 -15.46 8.91
N SER A 452 11.43 -15.29 10.24
CA SER A 452 12.54 -14.68 11.00
C SER A 452 13.87 -15.45 10.88
N SER A 453 13.88 -16.56 10.14
CA SER A 453 15.06 -17.35 9.83
C SER A 453 15.90 -16.82 8.66
N ASP A 454 15.37 -15.89 7.86
CA ASP A 454 16.24 -15.08 6.99
C ASP A 454 16.87 -14.01 7.88
N PRO A 455 18.20 -14.05 8.13
CA PRO A 455 18.82 -13.12 9.06
C PRO A 455 18.62 -11.70 8.53
N LEU A 456 17.79 -10.92 9.21
CA LEU A 456 17.74 -9.49 8.93
C LEU A 456 19.16 -8.95 9.13
N THR A 457 19.65 -8.23 8.14
CA THR A 457 20.99 -7.64 8.27
C THR A 457 20.92 -6.63 9.41
N GLY A 458 21.62 -6.88 10.51
CA GLY A 458 21.52 -6.08 11.72
C GLY A 458 20.86 -6.79 12.90
N ASP A 459 20.09 -7.85 12.67
CA ASP A 459 19.43 -8.65 13.71
C ASP A 459 20.39 -9.73 14.23
N ILE A 460 21.13 -9.34 15.25
CA ILE A 460 22.25 -10.09 15.83
C ILE A 460 22.01 -10.43 17.30
N ALA A 461 20.89 -9.97 17.87
CA ALA A 461 20.50 -10.15 19.25
C ALA A 461 19.03 -10.59 19.35
N PRO A 462 18.71 -11.63 20.12
CA PRO A 462 19.62 -12.59 20.74
C PRO A 462 20.41 -13.38 19.68
N SER A 463 21.33 -14.26 20.10
CA SER A 463 22.09 -15.09 19.16
C SER A 463 21.16 -15.88 18.23
N GLY A 464 21.16 -15.54 16.94
CA GLY A 464 20.27 -16.11 15.92
C GLY A 464 19.16 -15.16 15.45
N GLY A 465 19.09 -13.96 16.02
CA GLY A 465 18.12 -12.92 15.76
C GLY A 465 16.78 -13.12 16.47
N ASP A 466 16.09 -12.05 16.83
CA ASP A 466 14.67 -12.08 17.24
C ASP A 466 13.71 -11.63 16.14
N GLY A 467 14.25 -11.35 14.96
CA GLY A 467 13.51 -10.86 13.81
C GLY A 467 13.38 -9.35 13.79
N TRP A 468 13.99 -8.60 14.73
CA TRP A 468 13.98 -7.14 14.78
C TRP A 468 15.42 -6.60 14.78
N VAL A 469 15.59 -5.36 14.33
CA VAL A 469 16.85 -4.62 14.44
C VAL A 469 16.60 -3.45 15.39
N ASP A 470 16.86 -3.68 16.67
CA ASP A 470 16.50 -2.77 17.75
C ASP A 470 17.67 -2.46 18.70
N TYR A 471 17.32 -1.96 19.89
CA TYR A 471 18.31 -1.62 20.90
C TYR A 471 19.12 -2.82 21.41
N GLN A 472 18.57 -4.03 21.38
CA GLN A 472 19.28 -5.26 21.73
C GLN A 472 20.40 -5.52 20.72
N ASP A 473 20.13 -5.35 19.43
CA ASP A 473 21.13 -5.49 18.37
C ASP A 473 22.21 -4.43 18.48
N PHE A 474 21.81 -3.18 18.67
CA PHE A 474 22.77 -2.10 18.89
C PHE A 474 23.63 -2.34 20.13
N SER A 475 23.04 -2.89 21.20
CA SER A 475 23.80 -3.27 22.39
C SER A 475 24.85 -4.33 22.05
N VAL A 476 24.49 -5.41 21.36
CA VAL A 476 25.45 -6.44 20.92
C VAL A 476 26.51 -5.86 19.99
N PHE A 477 26.11 -5.05 19.01
CA PHE A 477 27.02 -4.36 18.09
C PHE A 477 28.02 -3.47 18.84
N SER A 478 27.53 -2.68 19.80
CA SER A 478 28.35 -1.74 20.58
C SER A 478 29.43 -2.45 21.42
N THR A 479 29.17 -3.68 21.88
CA THR A 479 30.18 -4.48 22.59
C THR A 479 31.32 -4.96 21.69
N ALA A 480 31.06 -5.09 20.39
CA ALA A 480 32.02 -5.53 19.39
C ALA A 480 32.63 -4.35 18.59
N TRP A 481 32.26 -3.10 18.91
CA TRP A 481 32.70 -1.90 18.20
C TRP A 481 34.22 -1.74 18.17
N LEU A 482 34.78 -1.48 16.99
CA LEU A 482 36.22 -1.33 16.72
C LEU A 482 37.07 -2.56 17.06
N THR A 483 36.45 -3.74 17.17
CA THR A 483 37.17 -5.00 17.28
C THR A 483 37.49 -5.59 15.91
N THR A 484 38.50 -6.45 15.87
CA THR A 484 38.96 -7.17 14.69
C THR A 484 38.96 -8.68 14.93
N THR A 485 38.99 -9.47 13.86
CA THR A 485 38.99 -10.93 13.95
C THR A 485 40.08 -11.44 14.89
N GLY A 486 39.67 -12.11 15.98
CA GLY A 486 40.56 -12.66 17.01
C GLY A 486 40.57 -11.89 18.34
N ASP A 487 39.96 -10.70 18.39
CA ASP A 487 39.78 -9.97 19.65
C ASP A 487 38.75 -10.64 20.56
N ALA A 488 38.89 -10.46 21.88
CA ALA A 488 38.07 -11.16 22.88
C ALA A 488 36.57 -10.82 22.84
N HIS A 489 36.21 -9.64 22.29
CA HIS A 489 34.82 -9.18 22.14
C HIS A 489 34.39 -9.12 20.68
N TRP A 490 35.17 -9.70 19.77
CA TRP A 490 34.80 -9.76 18.37
C TRP A 490 33.56 -10.64 18.18
N ASN A 491 32.58 -10.12 17.44
CA ASN A 491 31.36 -10.83 17.10
C ASN A 491 31.23 -10.90 15.56
N PRO A 492 31.31 -12.09 14.94
CA PRO A 492 31.14 -12.21 13.49
C PRO A 492 29.79 -11.71 12.98
N GLY A 493 28.74 -11.74 13.83
CA GLY A 493 27.43 -11.21 13.46
C GLY A 493 27.41 -9.70 13.23
N ALA A 494 28.35 -8.96 13.83
CA ALA A 494 28.45 -7.50 13.71
C ALA A 494 29.40 -7.02 12.58
N ASP A 495 30.07 -7.93 11.86
CA ASP A 495 30.92 -7.64 10.67
C ASP A 495 30.06 -7.79 9.40
N PHE A 496 29.07 -6.90 9.25
CA PHE A 496 28.09 -6.96 8.14
C PHE A 496 28.75 -6.81 6.77
N ILE A 497 29.87 -6.09 6.70
CA ILE A 497 30.71 -6.00 5.52
C ILE A 497 31.96 -6.83 5.81
N PRO A 498 32.07 -8.09 5.31
CA PRO A 498 33.00 -9.10 5.81
C PRO A 498 34.46 -8.76 5.48
N ASN A 499 35.00 -7.82 6.25
CA ASN A 499 36.32 -7.23 6.08
C ASN A 499 37.23 -7.57 7.27
N GLY A 500 36.67 -8.23 8.30
CA GLY A 500 37.38 -8.65 9.50
C GLY A 500 37.55 -7.55 10.54
N ALA A 501 36.86 -6.42 10.39
CA ALA A 501 36.85 -5.31 11.33
C ALA A 501 35.46 -4.69 11.42
N ILE A 502 34.98 -4.52 12.65
CA ILE A 502 33.67 -3.94 12.94
C ILE A 502 33.86 -2.43 13.12
N GLY A 503 33.36 -1.64 12.16
CA GLY A 503 33.60 -0.20 12.11
C GLY A 503 32.47 0.61 11.51
N LEU A 504 32.78 1.84 11.09
CA LEU A 504 31.79 2.76 10.51
C LEU A 504 30.96 2.17 9.36
N PRO A 505 31.52 1.36 8.44
CA PRO A 505 30.71 0.72 7.41
C PRO A 505 29.64 -0.21 7.99
N ASP A 506 29.96 -0.99 9.02
CA ASP A 506 29.01 -1.90 9.68
C ASP A 506 27.97 -1.12 10.50
N LEU A 507 28.36 -0.03 11.15
CA LEU A 507 27.40 0.85 11.84
C LEU A 507 26.43 1.49 10.86
N GLN A 508 26.90 1.87 9.66
CA GLN A 508 26.02 2.38 8.61
C GLN A 508 25.02 1.31 8.21
N THR A 509 25.47 0.07 7.98
CA THR A 509 24.57 -1.05 7.68
C THR A 509 23.55 -1.28 8.79
N LEU A 510 23.95 -1.26 10.07
CA LEU A 510 23.01 -1.38 11.19
C LEU A 510 22.00 -0.23 11.22
N ALA A 511 22.46 1.00 10.96
CA ALA A 511 21.61 2.19 10.93
C ALA A 511 20.63 2.19 9.76
N ASP A 512 21.05 1.69 8.59
CA ASP A 512 20.21 1.54 7.40
C ASP A 512 19.11 0.50 7.61
N ASN A 513 19.35 -0.46 8.51
CA ASN A 513 18.39 -1.47 8.92
C ASN A 513 17.76 -1.15 10.28
N TRP A 514 17.94 0.05 10.84
CA TRP A 514 17.41 0.37 12.17
C TRP A 514 15.89 0.28 12.17
N LEU A 515 15.33 -0.44 13.14
CA LEU A 515 13.92 -0.80 13.23
C LEU A 515 13.41 -1.66 12.06
N ALA A 516 14.30 -2.28 11.28
CA ALA A 516 13.87 -3.35 10.38
C ALA A 516 13.25 -4.49 11.22
N GLY A 517 12.13 -5.04 10.77
CA GLY A 517 11.38 -6.04 11.53
C GLY A 517 10.54 -5.47 12.68
N ALA A 518 10.87 -4.29 13.21
CA ALA A 518 9.99 -3.54 14.10
C ALA A 518 8.97 -2.78 13.26
N THR A 519 7.69 -3.14 13.36
CA THR A 519 6.62 -2.29 12.84
C THR A 519 6.63 -0.95 13.58
N PRO A 520 6.45 0.20 12.90
CA PRO A 520 6.38 1.52 13.53
C PRO A 520 5.32 1.65 14.63
#